data_AF-A0A6G1F059-F1
#
_entry.id   AF-A0A6G1F059-F1
#
_cell.length_a   1.000
_cell.length_b   1.000
_cell.length_c   1.000
_cell.angle_alpha   90.00
_cell.angle_beta   90.00
_cell.angle_gamma   90.00
#
_symmetry.space_group_name_H-M   'P 1'
#
loop_
_entity.id
_entity.type
_entity.pdbx_description
1 polymer ?
#
loop_
_entity_poly.entity_id
_entity_poly.type
_entity_poly.pdbx_seq_one_letter_code
_entity_poly.pdbx_strand_id
1 'polypeptide(L)'
;MNDGSIAVEVGSVEIREGLWTKVKQMTTFTLGQLCDDSGKGLLDNVCVIQVDTLSMIQGGFTGGSTTSETSCEAVQKLRATLVVRLKPIKEKAGTLPWKSLIAQASMASVQLMEHAYWTPDPTFTSYLNYGAAISEVEVDVLTGATTILRSDLVYITVVEGAFVQGVGFLTNEEYATNSDGLVIHDGTWTYKVPTVDTIPKQFNVELINSTRDHKRVLSSKSEIFY
;
A
#
# COMPACT_ATOMS: atom_id res chain seq x y z
N MET A 1 -14.33 11.90 -25.10
CA MET A 1 -14.02 11.37 -23.77
C MET A 1 -15.30 10.79 -23.19
N ASN A 2 -15.57 9.49 -23.37
CA ASN A 2 -16.73 8.74 -22.82
C ASN A 2 -16.43 7.23 -22.84
N ASP A 3 -15.15 6.86 -22.85
CA ASP A 3 -14.64 5.50 -22.97
C ASP A 3 -14.66 4.72 -21.64
N GLY A 4 -15.03 5.39 -20.54
CA GLY A 4 -15.18 4.81 -19.22
C GLY A 4 -13.88 4.66 -18.44
N SER A 5 -12.76 5.20 -18.92
CA SER A 5 -11.51 5.23 -18.15
C SER A 5 -11.66 6.09 -16.90
N ILE A 6 -11.08 5.65 -15.79
CA ILE A 6 -11.09 6.35 -14.50
C ILE A 6 -9.65 6.74 -14.17
N ALA A 7 -9.40 8.04 -14.06
CA ALA A 7 -8.16 8.57 -13.51
C ALA A 7 -8.32 8.80 -11.99
N VAL A 8 -7.38 8.30 -11.20
CA VAL A 8 -7.35 8.48 -9.74
C VAL A 8 -6.01 9.07 -9.34
N GLU A 9 -6.05 10.11 -8.53
CA GLU A 9 -4.88 10.71 -7.91
C GLU A 9 -5.06 10.66 -6.39
N VAL A 10 -3.99 10.35 -5.66
CA VAL A 10 -3.97 10.31 -4.20
C VAL A 10 -2.79 11.12 -3.69
N GLY A 11 -2.88 11.65 -2.48
CA GLY A 11 -1.86 12.55 -1.91
C GLY A 11 -0.59 11.87 -1.43
N SER A 12 -0.35 10.66 -1.88
CA SER A 12 0.69 9.77 -1.40
C SER A 12 1.49 9.21 -2.56
N VAL A 13 2.75 8.91 -2.31
CA VAL A 13 3.72 8.53 -3.33
C VAL A 13 3.95 7.04 -3.26
N GLU A 14 3.91 6.36 -4.41
CA GLU A 14 4.31 4.96 -4.50
C GLU A 14 5.82 4.84 -4.35
N ILE A 15 6.25 4.09 -3.34
CA ILE A 15 7.64 3.74 -3.03
C ILE A 15 7.86 2.22 -3.05
N ARG A 16 7.02 1.48 -3.79
CA ARG A 16 7.03 0.01 -4.02
C ARG A 16 6.40 -0.81 -2.89
N GLU A 17 5.61 -0.17 -2.04
CA GLU A 17 4.74 -0.76 -1.02
C GLU A 17 3.38 -1.23 -1.60
N GLY A 18 3.12 -0.97 -2.89
CA GLY A 18 1.91 -1.37 -3.57
C GLY A 18 0.70 -0.47 -3.31
N LEU A 19 0.94 0.80 -2.98
CA LEU A 19 -0.10 1.83 -2.78
C LEU A 19 -1.03 1.96 -3.99
N TRP A 20 -0.49 2.08 -5.21
CA TRP A 20 -1.27 2.21 -6.44
C TRP A 20 -2.16 0.99 -6.66
N THR A 21 -1.67 -0.21 -6.35
CA THR A 21 -2.46 -1.43 -6.43
C THR A 21 -3.61 -1.40 -5.44
N LYS A 22 -3.35 -1.03 -4.17
CA LYS A 22 -4.36 -0.90 -3.12
C LYS A 22 -5.42 0.16 -3.48
N VAL A 23 -5.00 1.32 -3.96
CA VAL A 23 -5.90 2.40 -4.43
C VAL A 23 -6.74 1.93 -5.62
N LYS A 24 -6.13 1.26 -6.61
CA LYS A 24 -6.83 0.72 -7.78
C LYS A 24 -7.89 -0.31 -7.40
N GLN A 25 -7.56 -1.22 -6.47
CA GLN A 25 -8.50 -2.18 -5.90
C GLN A 25 -9.63 -1.47 -5.14
N MET A 26 -9.31 -0.45 -4.34
CA MET A 26 -10.31 0.29 -3.56
C MET A 26 -11.26 1.11 -4.43
N THR A 27 -10.76 1.75 -5.48
CA THR A 27 -11.59 2.45 -6.48
C THR A 27 -12.52 1.48 -7.18
N THR A 28 -11.99 0.32 -7.59
CA THR A 28 -12.76 -0.74 -8.25
C THR A 28 -13.84 -1.30 -7.32
N PHE A 29 -13.52 -1.53 -6.05
CA PHE A 29 -14.48 -1.97 -5.04
C PHE A 29 -15.58 -0.92 -4.78
N THR A 30 -15.20 0.35 -4.76
CA THR A 30 -16.13 1.46 -4.52
C THR A 30 -17.13 1.64 -5.66
N LEU A 31 -16.63 1.71 -6.89
CA LEU A 31 -17.44 1.94 -8.10
C LEU A 31 -18.05 0.65 -8.64
N GLY A 32 -17.50 -0.52 -8.31
CA GLY A 32 -17.99 -1.83 -8.71
C GLY A 32 -19.41 -2.12 -8.25
N GLN A 33 -19.93 -1.41 -7.24
CA GLN A 33 -21.34 -1.48 -6.83
C GLN A 33 -22.30 -0.95 -7.90
N LEU A 34 -21.82 -0.14 -8.83
CA LEU A 34 -22.57 0.32 -9.99
C LEU A 34 -22.50 -0.67 -11.15
N CYS A 35 -21.64 -1.69 -11.09
CA CYS A 35 -21.49 -2.72 -12.11
C CYS A 35 -22.18 -4.02 -11.65
N ASP A 36 -22.73 -4.79 -12.58
CA ASP A 36 -23.45 -6.04 -12.25
C ASP A 36 -22.50 -7.24 -12.13
N ASP A 37 -21.32 -7.14 -12.73
CA ASP A 37 -20.21 -8.10 -12.74
C ASP A 37 -19.21 -7.88 -11.58
N SER A 38 -19.67 -7.28 -10.48
CA SER A 38 -18.87 -7.01 -9.27
C SER A 38 -17.57 -6.22 -9.52
N GLY A 39 -17.51 -5.46 -10.61
CA GLY A 39 -16.36 -4.62 -10.97
C GLY A 39 -15.16 -5.37 -11.56
N LYS A 40 -15.28 -6.66 -11.95
CA LYS A 40 -14.16 -7.43 -12.52
C LYS A 40 -13.57 -6.79 -13.78
N GLY A 41 -14.40 -6.24 -14.67
CA GLY A 41 -13.94 -5.51 -15.85
C GLY A 41 -13.57 -4.04 -15.60
N LEU A 42 -13.76 -3.54 -14.38
CA LEU A 42 -13.51 -2.14 -14.04
C LEU A 42 -12.06 -1.90 -13.64
N LEU A 43 -11.38 -2.92 -13.11
CA LEU A 43 -9.98 -2.84 -12.69
C LEU A 43 -9.10 -2.30 -13.84
N ASP A 44 -9.24 -2.80 -15.06
CA ASP A 44 -8.42 -2.38 -16.20
C ASP A 44 -8.70 -0.95 -16.67
N ASN A 45 -9.88 -0.40 -16.34
CA ASN A 45 -10.24 0.96 -16.68
C ASN A 45 -9.70 1.98 -15.66
N VAL A 46 -9.19 1.55 -14.51
CA VAL A 46 -8.65 2.43 -13.47
C VAL A 46 -7.15 2.64 -13.70
N CYS A 47 -6.77 3.90 -13.86
CA CYS A 47 -5.39 4.36 -13.92
C CYS A 47 -5.11 5.26 -12.70
N VAL A 48 -4.13 4.87 -11.88
CA VAL A 48 -3.64 5.72 -10.80
C VAL A 48 -2.52 6.58 -11.37
N ILE A 49 -2.64 7.90 -11.20
CA ILE A 49 -1.68 8.88 -11.73
C ILE A 49 -0.80 9.34 -10.57
N GLN A 50 0.47 9.62 -10.88
CA GLN A 50 1.40 10.18 -9.92
C GLN A 50 0.90 11.53 -9.41
N VAL A 51 1.05 11.73 -8.10
CA VAL A 51 0.67 12.98 -7.43
C VAL A 51 1.48 14.16 -7.94
N ASP A 52 0.80 15.27 -8.19
CA ASP A 52 1.41 16.58 -8.43
C ASP A 52 0.78 17.61 -7.47
N THR A 53 1.62 18.50 -6.97
CA THR A 53 1.19 19.61 -6.12
C THR A 53 0.31 20.64 -6.83
N LEU A 54 0.29 20.64 -8.17
CA LEU A 54 -0.63 21.44 -8.97
C LEU A 54 -2.08 20.92 -8.92
N SER A 55 -2.26 19.60 -8.91
CA SER A 55 -3.57 18.93 -8.90
C SER A 55 -4.04 18.58 -7.50
N MET A 56 -3.11 18.29 -6.58
CA MET A 56 -3.38 17.96 -5.19
C MET A 56 -2.54 18.83 -4.24
N ILE A 57 -3.18 19.85 -3.68
CA ILE A 57 -2.62 20.63 -2.59
C ILE A 57 -2.78 19.90 -1.25
N GLN A 58 -1.87 20.15 -0.32
CA GLN A 58 -1.92 19.61 1.05
C GLN A 58 -1.91 18.08 1.12
N GLY A 59 -1.20 17.42 0.19
CA GLY A 59 -0.86 16.00 0.31
C GLY A 59 -0.08 15.73 1.60
N GLY A 60 -0.42 14.63 2.28
CA GLY A 60 0.29 14.20 3.48
C GLY A 60 1.67 13.60 3.15
N PHE A 61 2.48 13.41 4.19
CA PHE A 61 3.74 12.66 4.05
C PHE A 61 3.45 11.16 3.84
N THR A 62 4.18 10.53 2.92
CA THR A 62 4.14 9.07 2.73
C THR A 62 5.11 8.42 3.70
N GLY A 63 4.59 7.70 4.69
CA GLY A 63 5.38 7.09 5.75
C GLY A 63 4.54 6.74 6.97
N GLY A 64 5.18 6.15 7.99
CA GLY A 64 4.49 5.78 9.23
C GLY A 64 3.42 4.71 9.03
N SER A 65 3.52 3.90 7.96
CA SER A 65 2.71 2.70 7.70
C SER A 65 1.23 2.96 7.33
N THR A 66 0.68 4.13 7.65
CA THR A 66 -0.77 4.40 7.53
C THR A 66 -1.21 4.97 6.19
N THR A 67 -0.26 5.27 5.29
CA THR A 67 -0.49 6.01 4.04
C THR A 67 -1.46 5.33 3.07
N SER A 68 -1.38 4.00 2.95
CA SER A 68 -2.31 3.26 2.10
C SER A 68 -3.72 3.24 2.66
N GLU A 69 -3.87 3.18 3.99
CA GLU A 69 -5.17 3.23 4.66
C GLU A 69 -5.83 4.60 4.48
N THR A 70 -5.08 5.67 4.69
CA THR A 70 -5.61 7.05 4.55
C THR A 70 -6.04 7.34 3.12
N SER A 71 -5.24 6.91 2.13
CA SER A 71 -5.57 7.04 0.71
C SER A 71 -6.82 6.23 0.34
N CYS A 72 -6.94 5.00 0.83
CA CYS A 72 -8.10 4.16 0.56
C CYS A 72 -9.38 4.68 1.25
N GLU A 73 -9.30 5.23 2.46
CA GLU A 73 -10.44 5.90 3.10
C GLU A 73 -10.89 7.14 2.31
N ALA A 74 -9.96 7.94 1.81
CA ALA A 74 -10.30 9.09 0.97
C ALA A 74 -11.04 8.65 -0.31
N VAL A 75 -10.58 7.58 -0.97
CA VAL A 75 -11.28 6.97 -2.10
C VAL A 75 -12.67 6.45 -1.69
N GLN A 76 -12.79 5.86 -0.49
CA GLN A 76 -14.07 5.39 0.02
C GLN A 76 -15.08 6.53 0.20
N LYS A 77 -14.62 7.73 0.62
CA LYS A 77 -15.50 8.90 0.76
C LYS A 77 -16.12 9.33 -0.58
N LEU A 78 -15.41 9.14 -1.69
CA LEU A 78 -15.93 9.42 -3.04
C LEU A 78 -17.18 8.58 -3.37
N ARG A 79 -17.35 7.42 -2.71
CA ARG A 79 -18.56 6.59 -2.82
C ARG A 79 -19.81 7.40 -2.54
N ALA A 80 -19.81 8.20 -1.47
CA ALA A 80 -21.00 8.92 -1.02
C ALA A 80 -21.47 9.96 -2.06
N THR A 81 -20.58 10.41 -2.94
CA THR A 81 -20.92 11.38 -3.97
C THR A 81 -21.12 10.73 -5.34
N LEU A 82 -20.10 10.03 -5.88
CA LEU A 82 -20.13 9.51 -7.25
C LEU A 82 -21.19 8.41 -7.44
N VAL A 83 -21.32 7.49 -6.48
CA VAL A 83 -22.35 6.44 -6.55
C VAL A 83 -23.74 7.06 -6.45
N VAL A 84 -23.93 8.06 -5.59
CA VAL A 84 -25.21 8.77 -5.46
C VAL A 84 -25.58 9.53 -6.74
N ARG A 85 -24.61 10.15 -7.43
CA ARG A 85 -24.83 10.84 -8.71
C ARG A 85 -25.17 9.88 -9.85
N LEU A 86 -24.51 8.72 -9.91
CA LEU A 86 -24.66 7.75 -11.01
C LEU A 86 -25.82 6.77 -10.83
N LYS A 87 -26.24 6.50 -9.58
CA LYS A 87 -27.30 5.54 -9.28
C LYS A 87 -28.66 5.88 -9.95
N PRO A 88 -29.14 7.14 -9.95
CA PRO A 88 -30.38 7.49 -10.65
C PRO A 88 -30.31 7.28 -12.17
N ILE A 89 -29.13 7.43 -12.78
CA ILE A 89 -28.93 7.18 -14.20
C ILE A 89 -28.99 5.67 -14.47
N LYS A 90 -28.31 4.87 -13.64
CA LYS A 90 -28.37 3.40 -13.71
C LYS A 90 -29.82 2.90 -13.56
N GLU A 91 -30.57 3.42 -12.59
CA GLU A 91 -31.96 3.00 -12.34
C GLU A 91 -32.90 3.34 -13.51
N LYS A 92 -32.72 4.50 -14.16
CA LYS A 92 -33.53 4.87 -15.33
C LYS A 92 -33.19 4.06 -16.58
N ALA A 93 -31.93 3.66 -16.73
CA ALA A 93 -31.42 3.06 -17.95
C ALA A 93 -31.32 1.53 -17.90
N GLY A 94 -31.48 0.94 -16.71
CA GLY A 94 -31.37 -0.49 -16.46
C GLY A 94 -29.93 -1.00 -16.39
N THR A 95 -29.76 -2.31 -16.52
CA THR A 95 -28.44 -2.96 -16.57
C THR A 95 -27.71 -2.54 -17.84
N LEU A 96 -26.63 -1.78 -17.67
CA LEU A 96 -25.80 -1.30 -18.76
C LEU A 96 -24.31 -1.56 -18.47
N PRO A 97 -23.50 -1.82 -19.51
CA PRO A 97 -22.06 -1.79 -19.39
C PRO A 97 -21.58 -0.45 -18.85
N TRP A 98 -20.50 -0.46 -18.06
CA TRP A 98 -19.90 0.73 -17.44
C TRP A 98 -19.73 1.91 -18.42
N LYS A 99 -19.19 1.64 -19.61
CA LYS A 99 -18.95 2.67 -20.64
C LYS A 99 -20.25 3.37 -21.06
N SER A 100 -21.33 2.62 -21.22
CA SER A 100 -22.65 3.14 -21.57
C SER A 100 -23.25 3.97 -20.44
N LEU A 101 -23.07 3.55 -19.19
CA LEU A 101 -23.50 4.32 -18.01
C LEU A 101 -22.80 5.69 -17.97
N ILE A 102 -21.49 5.72 -18.18
CA ILE A 102 -20.70 6.97 -18.19
C ILE A 102 -21.10 7.87 -19.37
N ALA A 103 -21.31 7.31 -20.56
CA ALA A 103 -21.78 8.07 -21.71
C ALA A 103 -23.15 8.73 -21.45
N GLN A 104 -24.09 8.01 -20.83
CA GLN A 104 -25.40 8.56 -20.48
C GLN A 104 -25.33 9.61 -19.36
N ALA A 105 -24.48 9.39 -18.35
CA ALA A 105 -24.25 10.38 -17.31
C ALA A 105 -23.68 11.68 -17.89
N SER A 106 -22.75 11.58 -18.85
CA SER A 106 -22.23 12.73 -19.60
C SER A 106 -23.34 13.45 -20.40
N MET A 107 -24.20 12.71 -21.11
CA MET A 107 -25.34 13.30 -21.84
C MET A 107 -26.38 13.96 -20.91
N ALA A 108 -26.50 13.47 -19.69
CA ALA A 108 -27.36 14.03 -18.65
C ALA A 108 -26.70 15.18 -17.87
N SER A 109 -25.52 15.66 -18.31
CA SER A 109 -24.75 16.73 -17.67
C SER A 109 -24.43 16.45 -16.20
N VAL A 110 -24.23 15.18 -15.84
CA VAL A 110 -23.82 14.78 -14.49
C VAL A 110 -22.32 15.02 -14.32
N GLN A 111 -21.92 15.64 -13.20
CA GLN A 111 -20.52 15.85 -12.87
C GLN A 111 -19.82 14.53 -12.51
N LEU A 112 -18.85 14.13 -13.33
CA LEU A 112 -18.06 12.88 -13.19
C LEU A 112 -16.71 13.06 -12.46
N MET A 113 -16.34 14.30 -12.13
CA MET A 113 -15.17 14.62 -11.31
C MET A 113 -15.59 14.78 -9.86
N GLU A 114 -14.80 14.24 -8.94
CA GLU A 114 -14.98 14.44 -7.50
C GLU A 114 -13.62 14.47 -6.79
N HIS A 115 -13.51 15.30 -5.76
CA HIS A 115 -12.39 15.34 -4.85
C HIS A 115 -12.88 14.97 -3.44
N ALA A 116 -12.07 14.23 -2.69
CA ALA A 116 -12.35 13.93 -1.30
C ALA A 116 -11.11 14.24 -0.46
N TYR A 117 -11.37 14.72 0.75
CA TYR A 117 -10.37 14.94 1.76
C TYR A 117 -10.77 14.15 3.00
N TRP A 118 -9.82 13.44 3.58
CA TRP A 118 -10.03 12.68 4.80
C TRP A 118 -8.86 12.85 5.75
N THR A 119 -9.18 13.20 6.99
CA THR A 119 -8.21 13.29 8.07
C THR A 119 -8.47 12.14 9.04
N PRO A 120 -7.47 11.28 9.31
CA PRO A 120 -7.60 10.25 10.35
C PRO A 120 -7.77 10.90 11.72
N ASP A 121 -8.66 10.32 12.54
CA ASP A 121 -8.66 10.59 13.97
C ASP A 121 -7.34 10.09 14.60
N PRO A 122 -6.78 10.72 15.65
CA PRO A 122 -5.53 10.25 16.27
C PRO A 122 -5.59 8.79 16.77
N THR A 123 -6.77 8.30 17.15
CA THR A 123 -6.97 6.89 17.52
C THR A 123 -6.95 5.96 16.32
N PHE A 124 -7.19 6.46 15.11
CA PHE A 124 -6.97 5.71 13.88
C PHE A 124 -5.48 5.41 13.74
N THR A 125 -4.56 6.34 13.92
CA THR A 125 -3.13 6.00 13.75
C THR A 125 -2.55 5.16 14.91
N SER A 126 -3.29 4.99 16.01
CA SER A 126 -2.82 4.28 17.20
C SER A 126 -3.35 2.85 17.27
N TYR A 127 -2.52 1.89 16.85
CA TYR A 127 -2.77 0.46 17.06
C TYR A 127 -1.46 -0.32 17.13
N LEU A 128 -1.55 -1.51 17.70
CA LEU A 128 -0.42 -2.44 17.80
C LEU A 128 -0.53 -3.52 16.73
N ASN A 129 0.57 -3.72 16.03
CA ASN A 129 0.82 -4.90 15.22
C ASN A 129 1.55 -5.92 16.08
N TYR A 130 1.04 -7.15 16.09
CA TYR A 130 1.63 -8.25 16.86
C TYR A 130 2.32 -9.21 15.91
N GLY A 131 3.44 -9.75 16.38
CA GLY A 131 4.29 -10.61 15.60
C GLY A 131 5.25 -11.39 16.46
N ALA A 132 5.72 -12.52 15.95
CA ALA A 132 6.81 -13.28 16.51
C ALA A 132 7.70 -13.80 15.38
N ALA A 133 9.01 -13.91 15.66
CA ALA A 133 9.98 -14.48 14.75
C ALA A 133 10.93 -15.38 15.53
N ILE A 134 11.28 -16.52 14.96
CA ILE A 134 12.33 -17.42 15.45
C ILE A 134 13.34 -17.60 14.32
N SER A 135 14.62 -17.61 14.64
CA SER A 135 15.68 -17.85 13.66
C SER A 135 16.73 -18.79 14.22
N GLU A 136 17.15 -19.75 13.39
CA GLU A 136 18.23 -20.68 13.64
C GLU A 136 19.45 -20.24 12.81
N VAL A 137 20.59 -20.09 13.49
CA VAL A 137 21.82 -19.60 12.89
C VAL A 137 22.97 -20.55 13.16
N GLU A 138 23.81 -20.76 12.15
CA GLU A 138 25.09 -21.43 12.26
C GLU A 138 26.20 -20.37 12.30
N VAL A 139 27.14 -20.53 13.23
CA VAL A 139 28.28 -19.62 13.39
C VAL A 139 29.57 -20.42 13.22
N ASP A 140 30.37 -20.03 12.24
CA ASP A 140 31.73 -20.53 12.10
C ASP A 140 32.62 -19.86 13.16
N VAL A 141 33.06 -20.63 14.15
CA VAL A 141 33.84 -20.13 15.28
C VAL A 141 35.26 -19.71 14.87
N LEU A 142 35.77 -20.20 13.73
CA LEU A 142 37.10 -19.85 13.25
C LEU A 142 37.11 -18.52 12.49
N THR A 143 36.07 -18.26 11.69
CA THR A 143 35.98 -17.07 10.82
C THR A 143 35.07 -15.98 11.37
N GLY A 144 34.18 -16.32 12.29
CA GLY A 144 33.10 -15.45 12.77
C GLY A 144 31.93 -15.33 11.79
N ALA A 145 31.97 -16.04 10.65
CA ALA A 145 30.91 -15.98 9.65
C ALA A 145 29.61 -16.60 10.19
N THR A 146 28.48 -15.95 9.88
CA THR A 146 27.14 -16.40 10.31
C THR A 146 26.29 -16.76 9.11
N THR A 147 25.55 -17.86 9.20
CA THR A 147 24.58 -18.28 8.19
C THR A 147 23.23 -18.53 8.84
N ILE A 148 22.17 -17.90 8.33
CA ILE A 148 20.82 -18.14 8.81
C ILE A 148 20.27 -19.39 8.11
N LEU A 149 20.12 -20.48 8.88
CA LEU A 149 19.63 -21.75 8.36
C LEU A 149 18.13 -21.68 8.10
N ARG A 150 17.39 -21.12 9.05
CA ARG A 150 15.93 -21.05 8.98
C ARG A 150 15.39 -19.87 9.76
N SER A 151 14.36 -19.22 9.23
CA SER A 151 13.55 -18.24 9.95
C SER A 151 12.07 -18.54 9.77
N ASP A 152 11.34 -18.59 10.89
CA ASP A 152 9.89 -18.74 10.93
C ASP A 152 9.27 -17.48 11.53
N LEU A 153 8.44 -16.80 10.74
CA LEU A 153 7.79 -15.55 11.11
C LEU A 153 6.29 -15.73 11.11
N VAL A 154 5.66 -15.15 12.13
CA VAL A 154 4.22 -15.05 12.24
C VAL A 154 3.89 -13.58 12.43
N TYR A 155 3.22 -12.96 11.45
CA TYR A 155 2.93 -11.52 11.43
C TYR A 155 1.56 -11.22 10.83
N ILE A 156 1.05 -10.00 10.94
CA ILE A 156 -0.26 -9.62 10.37
C ILE A 156 -0.12 -9.03 8.95
N THR A 157 1.06 -8.55 8.57
CA THR A 157 1.31 -7.85 7.30
C THR A 157 2.59 -8.33 6.61
N VAL A 158 2.90 -7.77 5.44
CA VAL A 158 4.11 -8.11 4.68
C VAL A 158 5.35 -7.70 5.47
N VAL A 159 6.19 -8.68 5.82
CA VAL A 159 7.29 -8.51 6.78
C VAL A 159 8.66 -8.92 6.22
N GLU A 160 8.71 -9.59 5.07
CA GLU A 160 9.94 -10.17 4.52
C GLU A 160 11.04 -9.13 4.29
N GLY A 161 10.71 -8.04 3.60
CA GLY A 161 11.65 -6.95 3.32
C GLY A 161 12.16 -6.29 4.61
N ALA A 162 11.25 -5.98 5.54
CA ALA A 162 11.61 -5.40 6.83
C ALA A 162 12.46 -6.35 7.68
N PHE A 163 12.19 -7.65 7.64
CA PHE A 163 12.99 -8.66 8.33
C PHE A 163 14.41 -8.72 7.76
N VAL A 164 14.55 -8.79 6.43
CA VAL A 164 15.87 -8.83 5.79
C VAL A 164 16.65 -7.54 6.03
N GLN A 165 15.98 -6.38 6.01
CA GLN A 165 16.58 -5.10 6.38
C GLN A 165 17.05 -5.10 7.85
N GLY A 166 16.25 -5.65 8.76
CA GLY A 166 16.62 -5.82 10.17
C GLY A 166 17.79 -6.77 10.38
N VAL A 167 17.88 -7.86 9.59
CA VAL A 167 19.05 -8.74 9.56
C VAL A 167 20.28 -7.93 9.15
N GLY A 168 20.21 -7.20 8.03
CA GLY A 168 21.28 -6.33 7.56
C GLY A 168 21.78 -5.38 8.64
N PHE A 169 20.86 -4.64 9.25
CA PHE A 169 21.15 -3.71 10.35
C PHE A 169 21.88 -4.36 11.53
N LEU A 170 21.56 -5.61 11.87
CA LEU A 170 22.14 -6.29 13.03
C LEU A 170 23.43 -7.05 12.72
N THR A 171 23.67 -7.46 11.47
CA THR A 171 24.76 -8.40 11.15
C THR A 171 25.75 -7.91 10.09
N ASN A 172 25.34 -7.06 9.15
CA ASN A 172 26.13 -6.76 7.95
C ASN A 172 26.41 -5.27 7.76
N GLU A 173 25.43 -4.42 8.10
CA GLU A 173 25.45 -2.99 7.82
C GLU A 173 26.20 -2.25 8.93
N GLU A 174 27.43 -1.85 8.63
CA GLU A 174 28.26 -1.06 9.53
C GLU A 174 28.29 0.41 9.08
N TYR A 175 28.20 1.31 10.07
CA TYR A 175 28.38 2.74 9.87
C TYR A 175 29.71 3.17 10.51
N ALA A 176 30.77 3.18 9.71
CA ALA A 176 32.07 3.63 10.16
C ALA A 176 32.37 5.08 9.76
N THR A 177 33.03 5.81 10.65
CA THR A 177 33.49 7.20 10.45
C THR A 177 34.99 7.30 10.68
N ASN A 178 35.63 8.26 10.00
CA ASN A 178 37.04 8.58 10.22
C ASN A 178 37.23 9.49 11.45
N SER A 179 38.48 9.84 11.77
CA SER A 179 38.83 10.75 12.87
C SER A 179 38.19 12.13 12.76
N ASP A 180 37.83 12.55 11.55
CA ASP A 180 37.23 13.85 11.25
C ASP A 180 35.68 13.79 11.28
N GLY A 181 35.11 12.62 11.57
CA GLY A 181 33.66 12.39 11.63
C GLY A 181 32.99 12.15 10.27
N LEU A 182 33.76 11.99 9.20
CA LEU A 182 33.23 11.71 7.85
C LEU A 182 32.97 10.20 7.69
N VAL A 183 31.85 9.87 7.04
CA VAL A 183 31.51 8.49 6.68
C VAL A 183 32.56 7.96 5.71
N ILE A 184 33.12 6.79 6.01
CA ILE A 184 34.16 6.17 5.18
C ILE A 184 33.60 5.30 4.07
N HIS A 185 32.31 4.95 4.15
CA HIS A 185 31.64 4.16 3.13
C HIS A 185 31.06 5.08 2.04
N ASP A 186 31.46 4.87 0.79
CA ASP A 186 31.04 5.66 -0.37
C ASP A 186 30.27 4.84 -1.42
N GLY A 187 30.05 3.55 -1.17
CA GLY A 187 29.23 2.70 -2.02
C GLY A 187 29.06 1.28 -1.49
N THR A 188 28.45 0.42 -2.30
CA THR A 188 28.15 -0.99 -1.96
C THR A 188 29.40 -1.87 -1.82
N TRP A 189 30.56 -1.39 -2.29
CA TRP A 189 31.82 -2.06 -2.02
C TRP A 189 32.28 -1.96 -0.59
N THR A 190 31.96 -0.84 0.06
CA THR A 190 32.36 -0.54 1.43
C THR A 190 31.20 -0.70 2.41
N TYR A 191 29.95 -0.54 1.98
CA TYR A 191 28.74 -0.75 2.78
C TYR A 191 28.00 -2.00 2.30
N LYS A 192 27.79 -2.98 3.17
CA LYS A 192 27.26 -4.30 2.79
C LYS A 192 25.80 -4.44 3.20
N VAL A 193 24.91 -4.11 2.26
CA VAL A 193 23.50 -4.49 2.37
C VAL A 193 23.33 -6.01 2.30
N PRO A 194 22.24 -6.56 2.88
CA PRO A 194 21.86 -7.94 2.68
C PRO A 194 21.81 -8.34 1.20
N THR A 195 22.29 -9.54 0.93
CA THR A 195 22.27 -10.15 -0.41
C THR A 195 21.58 -11.52 -0.35
N VAL A 196 21.48 -12.20 -1.49
CA VAL A 196 20.88 -13.55 -1.57
C VAL A 196 21.59 -14.56 -0.66
N ASP A 197 22.85 -14.33 -0.33
CA ASP A 197 23.62 -15.23 0.54
C ASP A 197 23.37 -14.99 2.03
N THR A 198 22.74 -13.86 2.40
CA THR A 198 22.50 -13.48 3.80
C THR A 198 21.04 -13.66 4.23
N ILE A 199 20.14 -13.99 3.31
CA ILE A 199 18.75 -14.34 3.65
C ILE A 199 18.67 -15.76 4.23
N PRO A 200 17.62 -16.09 5.01
CA PRO A 200 17.45 -17.43 5.54
C PRO A 200 17.38 -18.47 4.42
N LYS A 201 18.14 -19.58 4.53
CA LYS A 201 18.07 -20.69 3.55
C LYS A 201 16.66 -21.28 3.45
N GLN A 202 15.96 -21.35 4.59
CA GLN A 202 14.54 -21.63 4.65
C GLN A 202 13.83 -20.44 5.31
N PHE A 203 12.93 -19.78 4.57
CA PHE A 203 12.18 -18.64 5.07
C PHE A 203 10.67 -18.92 5.03
N ASN A 204 10.07 -19.12 6.20
CA ASN A 204 8.65 -19.39 6.34
C ASN A 204 7.96 -18.17 6.96
N VAL A 205 6.93 -17.65 6.29
CA VAL A 205 6.13 -16.52 6.77
C VAL A 205 4.66 -16.91 6.79
N GLU A 206 4.03 -16.80 7.95
CA GLU A 206 2.60 -17.02 8.13
C GLU A 206 1.89 -15.72 8.51
N LEU A 207 0.79 -15.43 7.81
CA LEU A 207 -0.05 -14.29 8.10
C LEU A 207 -1.15 -14.67 9.12
N ILE A 208 -1.15 -14.04 10.29
CA ILE A 208 -2.20 -14.24 11.28
C ILE A 208 -3.49 -13.60 10.80
N ASN A 209 -4.58 -14.36 10.84
CA ASN A 209 -5.90 -13.83 10.57
C ASN A 209 -6.35 -12.93 11.73
N SER A 210 -6.38 -11.62 11.49
CA SER A 210 -6.85 -10.63 12.46
C SER A 210 -8.36 -10.72 12.64
N THR A 211 -8.85 -10.51 13.87
CA THR A 211 -10.27 -10.22 14.10
C THR A 211 -10.67 -8.94 13.35
N ARG A 212 -11.93 -8.86 12.93
CA ARG A 212 -12.45 -7.69 12.20
C ARG A 212 -12.33 -6.43 13.07
N ASP A 213 -11.51 -5.48 12.63
CA ASP A 213 -11.48 -4.13 13.17
C ASP A 213 -12.36 -3.23 12.30
N HIS A 214 -13.47 -2.76 12.88
CA HIS A 214 -14.43 -1.89 12.20
C HIS A 214 -13.95 -0.43 12.07
N LYS A 215 -12.87 -0.06 12.77
CA LYS A 215 -12.28 1.29 12.66
C LYS A 215 -11.33 1.43 11.47
N ARG A 216 -11.02 0.34 10.78
CA ARG A 216 -10.01 0.25 9.72
C ARG A 216 -10.66 0.09 8.35
N VAL A 217 -9.97 0.55 7.32
CA VAL A 217 -10.34 0.30 5.92
C VAL A 217 -10.43 -1.21 5.72
N LEU A 218 -11.64 -1.73 5.50
CA LEU A 218 -11.85 -3.17 5.25
C LEU A 218 -11.21 -4.10 6.30
N SER A 219 -11.06 -3.65 7.56
CA SER A 219 -10.33 -4.38 8.62
C SER A 219 -8.85 -4.66 8.33
N SER A 220 -8.20 -3.86 7.48
CA SER A 220 -6.76 -3.93 7.24
C SER A 220 -5.93 -3.48 8.44
N LYS A 221 -4.67 -3.91 8.47
CA LYS A 221 -3.61 -3.29 9.27
C LYS A 221 -2.46 -2.90 8.36
N SER A 222 -1.70 -1.90 8.78
CA SER A 222 -0.59 -1.35 8.01
C SER A 222 0.67 -2.22 8.01
N GLU A 223 1.37 -2.18 6.89
CA GLU A 223 2.74 -2.67 6.73
C GLU A 223 3.70 -1.68 7.38
N ILE A 224 4.54 -2.16 8.31
CA ILE A 224 5.52 -1.32 9.00
C ILE A 224 6.80 -1.22 8.18
N PHE A 225 7.15 -0.01 7.77
CA PHE A 225 8.47 0.34 7.26
C PHE A 225 9.05 1.45 8.15
N TYR A 226 10.24 1.20 8.71
CA TYR A 226 11.03 2.16 9.50
C TYR A 226 12.06 2.87 8.61
#